data_AF-A0A3D2B734-F1
#
_entry.id   AF-A0A3D2B734-F1
#
_cell.length_a   1.000
_cell.length_b   1.000
_cell.length_c   1.000
_cell.angle_alpha   90.00
_cell.angle_beta   90.00
_cell.angle_gamma   90.00
#
_symmetry.space_group_name_H-M   'P 1'
#
loop_
_entity.id
_entity.type
_entity.pdbx_description
1 polymer ?
#
loop_
_entity_poly.entity_id
_entity_poly.type
_entity_poly.pdbx_seq_one_letter_code
_entity_poly.pdbx_strand_id
1 'polypeptide(L)' 'MTQIDRLLGIMQRLRDPENGCPWDKEQTFATIAPYTLEETYEVLDAISREDFDDLRGEL' A
#
# COMPACT_ATOMS: atom_id res chain seq x y z
N MET A 1 -11.91 -4.48 16.94
CA MET A 1 -11.21 -4.62 15.66
C MET A 1 -10.95 -3.22 15.14
N THR A 2 -9.69 -2.85 15.05
CA THR A 2 -9.25 -1.53 14.59
C THR A 2 -9.22 -1.49 13.06
N GLN A 3 -9.08 -0.29 12.46
CA GLN A 3 -8.88 -0.19 11.01
C GLN A 3 -7.58 -0.89 10.56
N ILE A 4 -6.54 -0.88 11.40
CA ILE A 4 -5.29 -1.57 11.10
C ILE A 4 -5.47 -3.09 11.12
N ASP A 5 -6.25 -3.64 12.06
CA ASP A 5 -6.58 -5.07 12.06
C ASP A 5 -7.31 -5.48 10.77
N ARG A 6 -8.21 -4.63 10.28
CA ARG A 6 -8.92 -4.86 9.01
C ARG A 6 -7.96 -4.86 7.82
N LEU A 7 -7.03 -3.90 7.76
CA LEU A 7 -6.02 -3.82 6.69
C LEU A 7 -5.13 -5.07 6.69
N LEU A 8 -4.66 -5.51 7.85
CA LEU A 8 -3.87 -6.74 7.98
C LEU A 8 -4.64 -7.97 7.49
N GLY A 9 -5.92 -8.08 7.83
CA GLY A 9 -6.79 -9.15 7.34
C GLY A 9 -6.99 -9.14 5.82
N ILE A 10 -7.09 -7.95 5.21
CA ILE A 10 -7.15 -7.80 3.75
C ILE A 10 -5.83 -8.25 3.11
N MET A 11 -4.69 -7.78 3.61
CA MET A 11 -3.36 -8.15 3.07
C MET A 11 -3.11 -9.66 3.18
N GLN A 12 -3.52 -10.28 4.29
CA GLN A 12 -3.45 -11.73 4.44
C GLN A 12 -4.30 -12.46 3.39
N ARG A 13 -5.53 -11.99 3.14
CA ARG A 13 -6.42 -12.58 2.13
C ARG A 13 -5.88 -12.42 0.71
N LEU A 14 -5.31 -11.26 0.38
CA LEU A 14 -4.73 -11.00 -0.93
C LEU A 14 -3.52 -11.91 -1.20
N ARG A 15 -2.72 -12.19 -0.17
CA ARG A 15 -1.51 -13.04 -0.26
C ARG A 15 -1.75 -14.51 0.13
N ASP A 16 -3.01 -14.95 0.25
CA ASP A 16 -3.33 -16.35 0.55
C ASP A 16 -2.73 -17.27 -0.53
N PRO A 17 -1.98 -18.34 -0.17
CA PRO A 17 -1.27 -19.17 -1.15
C PRO A 17 -2.19 -19.84 -2.17
N GLU A 18 -3.40 -20.23 -1.75
CA GLU A 18 -4.32 -21.01 -2.57
C GLU A 18 -5.32 -20.11 -3.31
N ASN A 19 -5.89 -19.11 -2.62
CA ASN A 19 -7.03 -18.31 -3.08
C ASN A 19 -6.71 -16.81 -3.23
N GLY A 20 -5.47 -16.40 -3.00
CA GLY A 20 -5.05 -15.00 -3.07
C GLY A 20 -5.07 -14.43 -4.49
N CYS A 21 -4.94 -13.12 -4.59
CA CYS A 21 -4.79 -12.42 -5.85
C CYS A 21 -3.49 -12.88 -6.54
N PRO A 22 -3.52 -13.30 -7.83
CA PRO A 22 -2.33 -13.78 -8.53
C PRO A 22 -1.17 -12.77 -8.51
N TRP A 23 -1.48 -11.48 -8.74
CA TRP A 23 -0.47 -10.42 -8.75
C TRP A 23 0.18 -10.21 -7.38
N ASP A 24 -0.61 -10.17 -6.31
CA ASP A 24 -0.11 -9.97 -4.94
C ASP A 24 0.76 -11.14 -4.46
N LYS A 25 0.40 -12.36 -4.85
CA LYS A 25 1.17 -13.58 -4.54
C LYS A 25 2.56 -13.56 -5.18
N GLU A 26 2.67 -13.02 -6.39
CA GLU A 26 3.93 -12.94 -7.13
C GLU A 26 4.85 -11.80 -6.64
N GLN A 27 4.33 -10.85 -5.85
CA GLN A 27 5.13 -9.74 -5.34
C GLN A 27 6.19 -10.19 -4.33
N THR A 28 7.40 -9.64 -4.51
CA THR A 28 8.56 -9.81 -3.63
C THR A 28 9.01 -8.46 -3.10
N PHE A 29 9.92 -8.44 -2.12
CA PHE A 29 10.52 -7.17 -1.66
C PHE A 29 11.16 -6.37 -2.79
N ALA A 30 11.76 -7.04 -3.77
CA ALA A 30 12.38 -6.38 -4.92
C ALA A 30 11.35 -5.73 -5.86
N THR A 31 10.19 -6.37 -6.06
CA THR A 31 9.14 -5.82 -6.94
C THR A 31 8.37 -4.69 -6.26
N ILE A 32 8.26 -4.68 -4.92
CA ILE A 32 7.60 -3.61 -4.17
C ILE A 32 8.46 -2.36 -4.01
N ALA A 33 9.79 -2.51 -3.95
CA ALA A 33 10.73 -1.40 -3.75
C ALA A 33 10.51 -0.16 -4.64
N PRO A 34 10.34 -0.26 -5.98
CA PRO A 34 10.08 0.92 -6.81
C PRO A 34 8.77 1.63 -6.44
N TYR A 35 7.70 0.91 -6.14
CA TYR A 35 6.43 1.51 -5.74
C TYR A 35 6.54 2.24 -4.39
N THR A 36 7.31 1.70 -3.44
CA THR A 36 7.59 2.42 -2.18
C THR A 36 8.31 3.75 -2.42
N LEU A 37 9.19 3.82 -3.43
CA LEU A 37 9.85 5.07 -3.80
C LEU A 37 8.86 6.05 -4.45
N GLU A 38 8.02 5.58 -5.37
CA GLU A 38 6.98 6.38 -6.04
C GLU A 38 6.02 7.01 -5.02
N GLU A 39 5.41 6.19 -4.15
CA GLU A 39 4.47 6.64 -3.12
C GLU A 39 5.13 7.65 -2.14
N THR A 40 6.43 7.48 -1.85
CA THR A 40 7.16 8.47 -1.04
C THR A 40 7.21 9.84 -1.72
N TYR A 41 7.39 9.88 -3.04
CA TYR A 41 7.36 11.14 -3.79
C TYR A 41 5.95 11.74 -3.85
N GLU A 42 4.92 10.92 -3.94
CA GLU A 42 3.52 11.37 -3.94
C GLU A 42 3.14 11.96 -2.57
N VAL A 43 3.53 11.33 -1.46
CA VAL A 43 3.42 11.92 -0.11
C VAL A 43 4.11 13.29 -0.03
N LEU A 44 5.33 13.40 -0.55
CA LEU A 44 6.09 14.66 -0.54
C LEU A 44 5.41 15.74 -1.39
N ASP A 45 4.84 15.38 -2.54
CA ASP A 45 4.09 16.28 -3.41
C ASP A 45 2.81 16.78 -2.73
N ALA A 46 2.02 15.88 -2.13
CA ALA A 46 0.82 16.24 -1.39
C ALA A 46 1.11 17.20 -0.24
N ILE A 47 2.21 16.97 0.51
CA ILE A 47 2.70 17.90 1.54
C ILE A 47 3.08 19.24 0.91
N SER A 48 3.83 19.24 -0.19
CA SER A 48 4.29 20.48 -0.86
C SER A 48 3.13 21.32 -1.40
N ARG A 49 2.01 20.69 -1.76
CA ARG A 49 0.79 21.37 -2.22
C ARG A 49 -0.14 21.79 -1.09
N GLU A 50 0.19 21.44 0.17
CA GLU A 50 -0.70 21.59 1.33
C GLU A 50 -2.07 20.91 1.13
N ASP A 51 -2.09 19.83 0.35
CA ASP A 51 -3.30 19.06 0.05
C ASP A 51 -3.47 17.92 1.05
N PHE A 52 -4.11 18.22 2.18
CA PHE A 52 -4.26 17.26 3.28
C PHE A 52 -5.30 16.17 3.01
N ASP A 53 -6.22 16.40 2.06
CA ASP A 53 -7.16 15.36 1.63
C ASP A 53 -6.42 14.30 0.80
N ASP A 54 -5.53 14.74 -0.08
CA ASP A 54 -4.67 13.86 -0.90
C ASP A 54 -3.60 13.16 -0.06
N LEU A 55 -2.94 13.88 0.86
CA LEU A 55 -1.95 13.30 1.79
C LEU A 55 -2.51 12.14 2.60
N ARG A 56 -3.81 12.16 2.94
CA ARG A 56 -4.45 11.06 3.65
C ARG A 56 -4.58 9.80 2.77
N GLY A 57 -4.67 9.95 1.45
CA GLY A 57 -4.71 8.85 0.49
C GLY A 57 -3.35 8.16 0.34
N GLU A 58 -2.28 8.94 0.33
CA GLU A 58 -0.90 8.44 0.14
C GLU A 58 -0.28 7.81 1.41
N LEU A 59 -1.01 7.77 2.53
CA LEU A 59 -0.59 7.21 3.84
C LEU A 59 -1.36 5.95 4.22
#